data_AF-A0A328LHZ8-F1
#
_entry.id   AF-A0A328LHZ8-F1
#
_cell.length_a   1.000
_cell.length_b   1.000
_cell.length_c   1.000
_cell.angle_alpha   90.00
_cell.angle_beta   90.00
_cell.angle_gamma   90.00
#
_symmetry.space_group_name_H-M   'P 1'
#
loop_
_entity.id
_entity.type
_entity.pdbx_description
1 polymer ?
#
loop_
_entity_poly.entity_id
_entity_poly.type
_entity_poly.pdbx_seq_one_letter_code
_entity_poly.pdbx_strand_id
1 'polypeptide(L)'
;MNKKEKGRPQKYTDEELTRILLDYVSKTPGKINFSALEDVTGIKRHVWSRRKRKDIERLNTPLLSTKNDAPPLPLPNIEFIIERYGNDTKALSGALKHVNEVIQSLYDDLLQSQKKIEQYKENIEQQQNKIKELTITLREYEDIVAGSVYKDNREENQLQSNLLTINNNNNKENAVSLDFKKMFPNIFLK
;
A
#
# COMPACT_ATOMS: atom_id res chain seq x y z
N MET A 1 -51.58 30.03 30.67
CA MET A 1 -51.59 28.80 29.87
C MET A 1 -50.18 28.21 29.83
N ASN A 2 -49.87 27.19 30.64
CA ASN A 2 -48.57 26.51 30.61
C ASN A 2 -48.60 25.38 29.58
N LYS A 3 -47.87 25.53 28.46
CA LYS A 3 -47.64 24.44 27.50
C LYS A 3 -46.67 23.45 28.15
N LYS A 4 -47.16 22.25 28.47
CA LYS A 4 -46.32 21.12 28.89
C LYS A 4 -45.43 20.71 27.72
N GLU A 5 -44.13 20.97 27.81
CA GLU A 5 -43.15 20.38 26.90
C GLU A 5 -43.13 18.86 27.15
N LYS A 6 -43.64 18.09 26.18
CA LYS A 6 -43.60 16.62 26.22
C LYS A 6 -42.22 16.14 25.79
N GLY A 7 -41.39 15.74 26.74
CA GLY A 7 -40.14 15.01 26.47
C GLY A 7 -39.09 15.14 27.57
N ARG A 8 -38.14 14.20 27.60
CA ARG A 8 -36.92 14.33 28.42
C ARG A 8 -36.13 15.55 27.92
N PRO A 9 -35.60 16.41 28.81
CA PRO A 9 -34.82 17.57 28.40
C PRO A 9 -33.65 17.19 27.52
N GLN A 10 -33.32 18.08 26.59
CA GLN A 10 -32.27 17.87 25.59
C GLN A 10 -30.90 17.83 26.27
N LYS A 11 -30.18 16.72 26.10
CA LYS A 11 -28.88 16.48 26.76
C LYS A 11 -27.71 17.28 26.16
N TYR A 12 -27.81 17.67 24.89
CA TYR A 12 -26.75 18.34 24.14
C TYR A 12 -27.31 19.49 23.34
N THR A 13 -26.67 20.65 23.32
CA THR A 13 -27.03 21.74 22.42
C THR A 13 -26.58 21.43 20.98
N ASP A 14 -27.16 22.11 19.98
CA ASP A 14 -26.72 21.90 18.59
C ASP A 14 -25.29 22.40 18.37
N GLU A 15 -24.87 23.43 19.10
CA GLU A 15 -23.50 23.97 19.09
C GLU A 15 -22.50 22.98 19.69
N GLU A 16 -22.86 22.32 20.79
CA GLU A 16 -22.03 21.26 21.40
C GLU A 16 -21.87 20.08 20.45
N LEU A 17 -22.96 19.61 19.83
CA LEU A 17 -22.91 18.53 18.85
C LEU A 17 -22.05 18.92 17.64
N THR A 18 -22.18 20.16 17.17
CA THR A 18 -21.29 20.70 16.14
C THR A 18 -19.85 20.62 16.62
N ARG A 19 -19.48 21.19 17.77
CA ARG A 19 -18.10 21.18 18.26
C ARG A 19 -17.50 19.77 18.35
N ILE A 20 -18.25 18.79 18.86
CA ILE A 20 -17.82 17.40 19.03
C ILE A 20 -17.62 16.70 17.68
N LEU A 21 -18.57 16.85 16.75
CA LEU A 21 -18.47 16.28 15.40
C LEU A 21 -17.16 16.71 14.71
N LEU A 22 -16.72 17.92 14.99
CA LEU A 22 -15.59 18.52 14.30
C LEU A 22 -14.25 18.17 14.93
N ASP A 23 -14.24 17.99 16.25
CA ASP A 23 -13.11 17.35 16.92
C ASP A 23 -12.89 15.94 16.36
N TYR A 24 -13.97 15.17 16.17
CA TYR A 24 -13.91 13.85 15.53
C TYR A 24 -13.33 13.90 14.11
N VAL A 25 -13.84 14.78 13.24
CA VAL A 25 -13.35 14.90 11.85
C VAL A 25 -11.87 15.28 11.77
N SER A 26 -11.38 16.12 12.68
CA SER A 26 -9.96 16.48 12.71
C SER A 26 -9.03 15.32 13.07
N LYS A 27 -9.53 14.32 13.82
CA LYS A 27 -8.75 13.19 14.34
C LYS A 27 -8.93 11.92 13.49
N THR A 28 -10.02 11.82 12.73
CA THR A 28 -10.36 10.62 11.98
C THR A 28 -10.52 10.97 10.50
N PRO A 29 -9.50 10.71 9.67
CA PRO A 29 -9.61 10.94 8.23
C PRO A 29 -10.60 9.96 7.58
N GLY A 30 -11.29 10.42 6.54
CA GLY A 30 -12.21 9.61 5.73
C GLY A 30 -13.69 9.87 6.00
N LYS A 31 -14.54 8.99 5.44
CA LYS A 31 -16.01 9.13 5.49
C LYS A 31 -16.52 8.94 6.91
N ILE A 32 -17.27 9.92 7.40
CA ILE A 32 -17.91 9.91 8.71
C ILE A 32 -19.07 8.91 8.70
N ASN A 33 -18.96 7.88 9.54
CA ASN A 33 -20.04 6.93 9.82
C ASN A 33 -20.64 7.22 11.20
N PHE A 34 -21.96 7.22 11.31
CA PHE A 34 -22.65 7.44 12.57
C PHE A 34 -22.30 6.41 13.65
N SER A 35 -21.98 5.16 13.28
CA SER A 35 -21.56 4.14 14.24
C SER A 35 -20.16 4.46 14.80
N ALA A 36 -19.21 4.79 13.94
CA ALA A 36 -17.86 5.18 14.36
C ALA A 36 -17.87 6.47 15.22
N LEU A 37 -18.76 7.41 14.91
CA LEU A 37 -19.02 8.58 15.75
C LEU A 37 -19.52 8.18 17.14
N GLU A 38 -20.43 7.21 17.25
CA GLU A 38 -20.90 6.72 18.54
C GLU A 38 -19.77 6.07 19.34
N ASP A 39 -18.94 5.26 18.68
CA ASP A 39 -17.83 4.55 19.33
C ASP A 39 -16.80 5.53 19.91
N VAL A 40 -16.47 6.59 19.18
CA VAL A 40 -15.47 7.58 19.62
C VAL A 40 -16.03 8.63 20.58
N THR A 41 -17.25 9.11 20.36
CA THR A 41 -17.82 10.23 21.14
C THR A 41 -18.70 9.77 22.31
N GLY A 42 -19.10 8.50 22.34
CA GLY A 42 -20.09 7.96 23.27
C GLY A 42 -21.51 8.51 23.07
N ILE A 43 -21.73 9.36 22.06
CA ILE A 43 -23.04 9.93 21.74
C ILE A 43 -23.76 9.00 20.76
N LYS A 44 -24.97 8.58 21.15
CA LYS A 44 -25.77 7.61 20.39
C LYS A 44 -25.96 8.02 18.93
N ARG A 45 -25.81 7.07 18.00
CA ARG A 45 -26.01 7.22 16.55
C ARG A 45 -27.29 7.95 16.19
N HIS A 46 -28.40 7.66 16.88
CA HIS A 46 -29.69 8.29 16.58
C HIS A 46 -29.71 9.80 16.88
N VAL A 47 -28.89 10.29 17.81
CA VAL A 47 -28.76 11.72 18.10
C VAL A 47 -28.09 12.41 16.91
N TRP A 48 -26.97 11.84 16.45
CA TRP A 48 -26.26 12.31 15.25
C TRP A 48 -27.13 12.27 14.00
N SER A 49 -27.79 11.14 13.75
CA SER A 49 -28.60 10.96 12.54
C SER A 49 -29.85 11.81 12.49
N ARG A 50 -30.36 12.29 13.64
CA ARG A 50 -31.55 13.15 13.67
C ARG A 50 -31.21 14.62 13.60
N ARG A 51 -30.11 15.04 14.24
CA ARG A 51 -29.79 16.46 14.44
C ARG A 51 -28.68 16.98 13.55
N LYS A 52 -27.77 16.11 13.11
CA LYS A 52 -26.56 16.47 12.36
C LYS A 52 -26.43 15.70 11.05
N ARG A 53 -27.52 15.09 10.56
CA ARG A 53 -27.51 14.34 9.28
C ARG A 53 -27.04 15.20 8.12
N LYS A 54 -27.61 16.40 7.95
CA LYS A 54 -27.26 17.31 6.86
C LYS A 54 -25.79 17.72 6.93
N ASP A 55 -25.31 18.05 8.14
CA ASP A 55 -23.93 18.44 8.37
C ASP A 55 -22.97 17.28 8.03
N ILE A 56 -23.29 16.06 8.47
CA ILE A 56 -22.50 14.85 8.20
C ILE A 56 -22.54 14.48 6.71
N GLU A 57 -23.69 14.59 6.05
CA GLU A 57 -23.81 14.38 4.60
C GLU A 57 -22.97 15.40 3.83
N ARG A 58 -23.01 16.68 4.21
CA ARG A 58 -22.19 17.74 3.63
C ARG A 58 -20.70 17.50 3.85
N LEU A 59 -20.30 17.05 5.03
CA LEU A 59 -18.91 16.69 5.33
C LEU A 59 -18.44 15.44 4.58
N ASN A 60 -19.35 14.53 4.26
CA ASN A 60 -19.07 13.33 3.48
C ASN A 60 -19.12 13.55 1.97
N THR A 61 -19.62 14.69 1.49
CA THR A 61 -19.60 15.02 0.06
C THR A 61 -18.16 15.18 -0.40
N PRO A 62 -17.69 14.40 -1.38
CA PRO A 62 -16.33 14.54 -1.89
C PRO A 62 -16.18 15.91 -2.57
N LEU A 63 -15.22 16.70 -2.11
CA LEU A 63 -14.89 18.02 -2.69
C LEU A 63 -14.11 17.91 -4.00
N LEU A 64 -13.63 16.71 -4.37
CA LEU A 64 -12.86 16.44 -5.58
C LEU A 64 -13.45 15.25 -6.34
N SER A 65 -13.52 15.41 -7.67
CA SER A 65 -14.15 14.48 -8.61
C SER A 65 -13.62 13.05 -8.46
N THR A 66 -14.54 12.08 -8.37
CA THR A 66 -14.34 10.63 -8.29
C THR A 66 -13.79 10.00 -9.58
N LYS A 67 -13.08 10.76 -10.42
CA LYS A 67 -12.55 10.26 -11.70
C LYS A 67 -11.28 9.42 -11.55
N ASN A 68 -10.70 9.37 -10.35
CA ASN A 68 -9.55 8.53 -10.06
C ASN A 68 -9.94 7.55 -8.96
N ASP A 69 -9.61 6.26 -9.12
CA ASP A 69 -9.68 5.22 -8.07
C ASP A 69 -8.70 5.48 -6.91
N ALA A 70 -8.16 6.69 -6.82
CA ALA A 70 -7.29 7.10 -5.74
C ALA A 70 -8.09 7.26 -4.45
N PRO A 71 -7.55 6.81 -3.30
CA PRO A 71 -8.18 7.06 -2.02
C PRO A 71 -8.38 8.57 -1.81
N PRO A 72 -9.49 8.98 -1.16
CA PRO A 72 -9.74 10.39 -0.90
C PRO A 72 -8.59 10.97 -0.07
N LEU A 73 -8.07 12.13 -0.50
CA LEU A 73 -7.05 12.83 0.26
C LEU A 73 -7.64 13.25 1.62
N PRO A 74 -6.89 13.13 2.73
CA PRO A 74 -7.33 13.54 4.05
C PRO A 74 -7.29 15.07 4.20
N LEU A 75 -7.83 15.81 3.23
CA LEU A 75 -7.85 17.26 3.27
C LEU A 75 -8.98 17.74 4.20
N PRO A 76 -8.69 18.71 5.08
CA PRO A 76 -9.73 19.33 5.89
C PRO A 76 -10.68 20.16 5.01
N ASN A 77 -11.96 20.17 5.34
CA ASN A 77 -12.97 20.93 4.61
C ASN A 77 -12.83 22.44 4.90
N ILE A 78 -12.54 23.23 3.87
CA ILE A 78 -12.27 24.68 4.00
C ILE A 78 -13.53 25.47 4.35
N GLU A 79 -14.67 25.18 3.71
CA GLU A 79 -15.96 25.82 4.06
C GLU A 79 -16.27 25.60 5.54
N PHE A 80 -15.96 24.39 6.03
CA PHE A 80 -16.13 24.02 7.41
C PHE A 80 -15.20 24.80 8.36
N ILE A 81 -13.92 25.00 7.98
CA ILE A 81 -12.97 25.83 8.73
C ILE A 81 -13.49 27.27 8.85
N ILE A 82 -14.00 27.83 7.76
CA ILE A 82 -14.54 29.19 7.71
C ILE A 82 -15.78 29.33 8.59
N GLU A 83 -16.72 28.37 8.54
CA GLU A 83 -17.91 28.41 9.40
C GLU A 83 -17.59 28.31 10.89
N ARG A 84 -16.61 27.48 11.28
CA ARG A 84 -16.25 27.26 12.69
C ARG A 84 -15.45 28.40 13.28
N TYR A 85 -14.50 28.94 12.52
CA TYR A 85 -13.50 29.87 13.02
C TYR A 85 -13.59 31.25 12.40
N GLY A 86 -14.52 31.52 11.47
CA GLY A 86 -14.62 32.78 10.75
C GLY A 86 -14.78 34.02 11.64
N ASN A 87 -15.35 33.85 12.83
CA ASN A 87 -15.52 34.92 13.81
C ASN A 87 -14.30 35.10 14.75
N ASP A 88 -13.33 34.18 14.72
CA ASP A 88 -12.08 34.23 15.49
C ASP A 88 -10.89 34.12 14.53
N THR A 89 -10.33 35.27 14.18
CA THR A 89 -9.22 35.39 13.22
C THR A 89 -7.98 34.60 13.63
N LYS A 90 -7.71 34.45 14.93
CA LYS A 90 -6.55 33.71 15.44
C LYS A 90 -6.78 32.20 15.29
N ALA A 91 -7.97 31.72 15.63
CA ALA A 91 -8.33 30.32 15.45
C ALA A 91 -8.41 29.94 13.95
N LEU A 92 -8.93 30.84 13.10
CA LEU A 92 -8.97 30.64 11.65
C LEU A 92 -7.57 30.54 11.05
N SER A 93 -6.67 31.45 11.44
CA SER A 93 -5.27 31.41 11.00
C SER A 93 -4.58 30.10 11.40
N GLY A 94 -4.81 29.61 12.62
CA GLY A 94 -4.30 28.31 13.07
C GLY A 94 -4.84 27.13 12.24
N ALA A 95 -6.14 27.14 11.95
CA ALA A 95 -6.76 26.08 11.13
C ALA A 95 -6.23 26.09 9.68
N LEU A 96 -6.06 27.27 9.08
CA LEU A 96 -5.47 27.40 7.74
C LEU A 96 -3.99 27.00 7.70
N LYS A 97 -3.22 27.30 8.76
CA LYS A 97 -1.84 26.82 8.89
C LYS A 97 -1.78 25.29 8.89
N HIS A 98 -2.68 24.63 9.61
CA HIS A 98 -2.75 23.18 9.61
C HIS A 98 -3.06 22.60 8.21
N VAL A 99 -3.93 23.26 7.43
CA VAL A 99 -4.17 22.86 6.02
C VAL A 99 -2.87 22.91 5.21
N ASN A 100 -2.08 23.98 5.36
CA ASN A 100 -0.78 24.09 4.69
C ASN A 100 0.20 22.99 5.12
N GLU A 101 0.25 22.65 6.40
CA GLU A 101 1.11 21.58 6.92
C GLU A 101 0.73 20.22 6.31
N VAL A 102 -0.57 19.91 6.20
CA VAL A 102 -1.05 18.68 5.55
C VAL A 102 -0.68 18.65 4.07
N ILE A 103 -0.86 19.76 3.34
CA ILE A 103 -0.48 19.86 1.93
C ILE A 103 1.04 19.65 1.74
N GLN A 104 1.86 20.27 2.60
CA GLN A 104 3.32 20.10 2.56
C GLN A 104 3.74 18.65 2.82
N SER A 105 3.17 18.01 3.84
CA SER A 105 3.43 16.59 4.14
C SER A 105 3.09 15.69 2.96
N LEU A 106 1.92 15.89 2.32
CA LEU A 106 1.52 15.11 1.15
C LEU A 106 2.46 15.32 -0.05
N TYR A 107 2.97 16.54 -0.22
CA TYR A 107 3.95 16.84 -1.26
C TYR A 107 5.30 16.16 -1.00
N ASP A 108 5.77 16.18 0.24
CA ASP A 108 7.01 15.51 0.65
C ASP A 108 6.91 13.99 0.47
N ASP A 109 5.79 13.39 0.86
CA ASP A 109 5.51 11.96 0.65
C ASP A 109 5.51 11.58 -0.83
N LEU A 110 4.96 12.46 -1.69
CA LEU A 110 4.97 12.27 -3.13
C LEU A 110 6.39 12.32 -3.68
N LEU A 111 7.21 13.28 -3.27
CA LEU A 111 8.62 13.38 -3.68
C LEU A 111 9.42 12.15 -3.23
N GLN A 112 9.23 11.68 -2.01
CA GLN A 112 9.88 10.47 -1.51
C GLN A 112 9.45 9.22 -2.29
N SER A 113 8.15 9.12 -2.61
CA SER A 113 7.61 8.01 -3.38
C SER A 113 8.18 7.99 -4.81
N GLN A 114 8.31 9.15 -5.44
CA GLN A 114 8.96 9.27 -6.76
C GLN A 114 10.42 8.82 -6.74
N LYS A 115 11.19 9.21 -5.72
CA LYS A 115 12.58 8.76 -5.56
C LYS A 115 12.67 7.24 -5.41
N LYS A 116 11.79 6.63 -4.61
CA LYS A 116 11.74 5.17 -4.44
C LYS A 116 11.38 4.46 -5.74
N ILE A 117 10.42 4.99 -6.51
CA ILE A 117 10.05 4.44 -7.82
C ILE A 117 11.26 4.41 -8.75
N GLU A 118 12.05 5.48 -8.79
CA GLU A 118 13.23 5.53 -9.65
C GLU A 118 14.30 4.54 -9.21
N GLN A 119 14.57 4.45 -7.90
CA GLN A 119 15.47 3.43 -7.34
C GLN A 119 15.00 1.99 -7.66
N TYR A 120 13.70 1.72 -7.62
CA TYR A 120 13.18 0.41 -7.98
C TYR A 120 13.32 0.09 -9.46
N LYS A 121 13.14 1.08 -10.35
CA LYS A 121 13.39 0.89 -11.79
C LYS A 121 14.85 0.54 -12.06
N GLU A 122 15.79 1.28 -11.48
CA GLU A 122 17.22 1.02 -11.63
C GLU A 122 17.58 -0.40 -11.13
N ASN A 123 17.06 -0.81 -9.98
CA ASN A 123 17.27 -2.15 -9.45
C ASN A 123 16.68 -3.25 -10.35
N ILE A 124 15.48 -3.03 -10.91
CA ILE A 124 14.85 -3.97 -11.83
C ILE A 124 15.70 -4.12 -13.09
N GLU A 125 16.20 -3.01 -13.66
CA GLU A 125 17.06 -3.03 -14.84
C GLU A 125 18.36 -3.79 -14.58
N GLN A 126 19.02 -3.54 -13.44
CA GLN A 126 20.22 -4.27 -13.03
C GLN A 126 19.97 -5.77 -12.88
N GLN A 127 18.86 -6.16 -12.25
CA GLN A 127 18.50 -7.57 -12.09
C GLN A 127 18.19 -8.23 -13.44
N GLN A 128 17.50 -7.54 -14.34
CA GLN A 128 17.24 -8.04 -15.70
C GLN A 128 18.52 -8.28 -16.48
N ASN A 129 19.48 -7.35 -16.41
CA ASN A 129 20.80 -7.51 -17.03
C ASN A 129 21.54 -8.72 -16.45
N LYS A 130 21.54 -8.88 -15.12
CA LYS A 130 22.18 -10.03 -14.46
C LYS A 130 21.52 -11.37 -14.84
N ILE A 131 20.20 -11.41 -14.94
CA ILE A 131 19.47 -12.60 -15.42
C ILE A 131 19.89 -12.92 -16.85
N LYS A 132 20.01 -11.91 -17.72
CA LYS A 132 20.43 -12.10 -19.11
C LYS A 132 21.85 -12.65 -19.20
N GLU A 133 22.80 -12.10 -18.44
CA GLU A 133 24.17 -12.60 -18.35
C GLU A 133 24.21 -14.05 -17.88
N LEU A 134 23.55 -14.36 -16.76
CA LEU A 134 23.48 -15.73 -16.23
C LEU A 134 22.83 -16.71 -17.22
N THR A 135 21.83 -16.26 -17.98
CA THR A 135 21.18 -17.09 -19.01
C THR A 135 22.15 -17.41 -20.16
N ILE A 136 22.97 -16.44 -20.57
CA ILE A 136 24.01 -16.66 -21.59
C ILE A 136 25.04 -17.66 -21.06
N THR A 137 25.55 -17.43 -19.85
CA THR A 137 26.54 -18.33 -19.23
C THR A 137 25.99 -19.75 -19.03
N LEU A 138 24.71 -19.89 -18.62
CA LEU A 138 24.06 -21.19 -18.53
C LEU A 138 24.00 -21.90 -19.89
N ARG A 139 23.64 -21.18 -20.96
CA ARG A 139 23.62 -21.75 -22.31
C ARG A 139 25.01 -22.18 -22.76
N GLU A 140 26.03 -21.37 -22.50
CA GLU A 140 27.44 -21.74 -22.80
C GLU A 140 27.83 -23.03 -22.06
N TYR A 141 27.49 -23.15 -20.78
CA TYR A 141 27.73 -24.38 -20.03
C TYR A 141 26.94 -25.59 -20.60
N GLU A 142 25.68 -25.39 -20.97
CA GLU A 142 24.86 -26.45 -21.60
C GLU A 142 25.51 -26.92 -22.91
N ASP A 143 25.97 -25.98 -23.75
CA ASP A 143 26.63 -26.29 -25.01
C ASP A 143 27.97 -27.03 -24.81
N ILE A 144 28.78 -26.61 -23.82
CA ILE A 144 30.03 -27.30 -23.46
C ILE A 144 29.74 -28.73 -22.96
N VAL A 145 28.74 -28.89 -22.09
CA VAL A 145 28.38 -30.20 -21.51
C VAL A 145 27.86 -31.13 -22.61
N ALA A 146 26.92 -30.66 -23.44
CA ALA A 146 26.38 -31.44 -24.56
C ALA A 146 27.47 -31.76 -25.61
N GLY A 147 28.32 -30.78 -25.91
CA GLY A 147 29.43 -30.90 -26.85
C GLY A 147 30.56 -31.81 -26.38
N SER A 148 30.68 -32.07 -25.07
CA SER A 148 31.74 -32.89 -24.47
C SER A 148 31.78 -34.34 -24.97
N VAL A 149 30.75 -34.81 -25.69
CA VAL A 149 30.75 -36.12 -26.38
C VAL A 149 31.77 -36.15 -27.52
N TYR A 150 32.01 -35.02 -28.19
CA TYR A 150 32.93 -34.90 -29.32
C TYR A 150 34.36 -34.57 -28.85
N LYS A 151 35.36 -35.25 -29.43
CA LYS A 151 36.76 -35.11 -28.98
C LYS A 151 37.32 -33.70 -29.22
N ASP A 152 37.09 -33.15 -30.40
CA ASP A 152 37.61 -31.83 -30.79
C ASP A 152 37.08 -30.73 -29.85
N ASN A 153 35.78 -30.81 -29.52
CA ASN A 153 35.11 -29.89 -28.61
C ASN A 153 35.64 -30.01 -27.16
N ARG A 154 36.06 -31.22 -26.74
CA ARG A 154 36.73 -31.41 -25.44
C ARG A 154 38.12 -30.80 -25.42
N GLU A 155 38.88 -30.95 -26.50
CA GLU A 155 40.24 -30.38 -26.58
C GLU A 155 40.19 -28.85 -26.60
N GLU A 156 39.25 -28.26 -27.34
CA GLU A 156 39.00 -26.81 -27.37
C GLU A 156 38.62 -26.25 -25.98
N ASN A 157 37.74 -26.94 -25.26
CA ASN A 157 37.27 -26.53 -23.93
C ASN A 157 38.12 -27.11 -22.78
N GLN A 158 39.28 -27.70 -23.06
CA GLN A 158 40.22 -28.26 -22.09
C GLN A 158 39.60 -29.32 -21.14
N LEU A 159 38.62 -30.07 -21.64
CA LEU A 159 37.94 -31.13 -20.90
C LEU A 159 38.72 -32.46 -20.99
N GLN A 160 39.03 -33.04 -19.83
CA GLN A 160 39.78 -34.30 -19.73
C GLN A 160 38.97 -35.54 -20.13
N SER A 161 37.63 -35.47 -20.09
CA SER A 161 36.75 -36.59 -20.39
C SER A 161 35.35 -36.12 -20.82
N ASN A 162 34.56 -37.02 -21.41
CA ASN A 162 33.16 -36.76 -21.77
C ASN A 162 32.31 -36.68 -20.49
N LEU A 163 31.65 -35.54 -20.28
CA LEU A 163 30.87 -35.24 -19.08
C LEU A 163 29.53 -35.99 -19.03
N LEU A 164 29.06 -36.52 -20.17
CA LEU A 164 27.82 -37.27 -20.29
C LEU A 164 28.02 -38.80 -20.22
N THR A 165 29.22 -39.27 -19.87
CA THR A 165 29.52 -40.70 -19.85
C THR A 165 28.88 -41.40 -18.64
N ILE A 166 28.07 -42.44 -18.88
CA ILE A 166 27.55 -43.31 -17.83
C ILE A 166 28.59 -44.38 -17.53
N ASN A 167 29.22 -44.33 -16.36
CA ASN A 167 30.19 -45.32 -15.92
C ASN A 167 29.55 -46.26 -14.89
N ASN A 168 29.87 -47.56 -15.00
CA ASN A 168 29.32 -48.60 -14.12
C ASN A 168 29.58 -48.34 -12.62
N ASN A 169 30.62 -47.57 -12.27
CA ASN A 169 31.07 -47.43 -10.88
C ASN A 169 30.53 -46.17 -10.15
N ASN A 170 30.12 -45.11 -10.87
CA ASN A 170 29.84 -43.81 -10.22
C ASN A 170 28.41 -43.31 -10.41
N ASN A 171 27.78 -43.61 -11.55
CA ASN A 171 26.55 -42.92 -11.97
C ASN A 171 25.53 -43.84 -12.66
N LYS A 172 25.79 -45.15 -12.74
CA LYS A 172 24.87 -46.13 -13.31
C LYS A 172 23.53 -46.21 -12.57
N GLU A 173 23.55 -46.32 -11.24
CA GLU A 173 22.31 -46.36 -10.46
C GLU A 173 21.48 -45.08 -10.62
N ASN A 174 22.15 -43.92 -10.65
CA ASN A 174 21.49 -42.64 -10.87
C ASN A 174 20.96 -42.49 -12.30
N ALA A 175 21.65 -42.99 -13.33
CA ALA A 175 21.20 -42.86 -14.72
C ALA A 175 19.97 -43.73 -15.05
N VAL A 176 19.72 -44.78 -14.28
CA VAL A 176 18.62 -45.74 -14.48
C VAL A 176 17.49 -45.54 -13.45
N SER A 177 17.72 -44.70 -12.44
CA SER A 177 16.73 -44.36 -11.42
C SER A 177 15.57 -43.55 -12.01
N LEU A 178 14.33 -43.79 -11.55
CA LEU A 178 13.18 -42.90 -11.82
C LEU A 178 12.91 -41.95 -10.64
N ASP A 179 13.73 -42.02 -9.58
CA ASP A 179 13.56 -41.20 -8.37
C ASP A 179 14.23 -39.84 -8.54
N PHE A 180 13.43 -38.88 -9.00
CA PHE A 180 13.86 -37.52 -9.33
C PHE A 180 14.44 -36.76 -8.12
N LYS A 181 13.98 -37.06 -6.89
CA LYS A 181 14.52 -36.43 -5.67
C LYS A 181 15.93 -36.92 -5.35
N LYS A 182 16.20 -38.20 -5.60
CA LYS A 182 17.55 -38.76 -5.46
C LYS A 182 18.51 -38.26 -6.54
N MET A 183 18.01 -38.04 -7.75
CA MET A 183 18.81 -37.52 -8.87
C MET A 183 19.22 -36.06 -8.67
N PHE A 184 18.34 -35.23 -8.11
CA PHE A 184 18.56 -33.79 -7.98
C PHE A 184 18.35 -33.26 -6.56
N PRO A 185 19.10 -33.76 -5.56
CA PRO A 185 18.88 -33.44 -4.15
C PRO A 185 18.98 -31.93 -3.88
N ASN A 186 19.88 -31.23 -4.58
CA ASN A 186 20.13 -29.80 -4.40
C ASN A 186 18.96 -28.90 -4.83
N ILE A 187 18.06 -29.39 -5.69
CA ILE A 187 16.86 -28.64 -6.11
C ILE A 187 15.77 -28.69 -5.01
N PHE A 188 15.86 -29.67 -4.11
CA PHE A 188 14.89 -29.92 -3.05
C PHE A 188 15.41 -29.63 -1.63
N LEU A 189 16.64 -29.12 -1.49
CA LEU A 189 17.15 -28.59 -0.24
C LEU A 189 16.45 -27.25 0.06
N LYS A 190 15.54 -27.27 1.03
CA LYS A 190 14.97 -26.09 1.69
C LYS A 190 15.78 -25.72 2.90
#